data_AF-A0A3D4PKC3-F1
#
_entry.id   AF-A0A3D4PKC3-F1
#
_cell.length_a   1.000
_cell.length_b   1.000
_cell.length_c   1.000
_cell.angle_alpha   90.00
_cell.angle_beta   90.00
_cell.angle_gamma   90.00
#
_symmetry.space_group_name_H-M   'P 1'
#
loop_
_entity.id
_entity.type
_entity.pdbx_description
1 polymer ?
#
loop_
_entity_poly.entity_id
_entity_poly.type
_entity_poly.pdbx_seq_one_letter_code
_entity_poly.pdbx_strand_id
1 'polypeptide(L)'
;PLTTLSAEEDKVFRKSVGLSALGCWHEAAAVASQLTEAHPENAELWYDIGLYQAWDGDQEQAAVSLHKAASLSEDFEFATSSETLAQLFDLEASQTSEVVRHYAVDSLSKVLTQFDEIPRLHRDDRLVGGENSPGEISYTILDRDPTSIADQENPDLTKLPVVIGVLVCTDKDEAQNSTALCHMVVENEHVEEMQKLIQDSLGNPLENHSVHALEDITFSQWADYRGLYRQYYFDKQTPARLRAVIGKKNWENILAELWPNRPLSGLDGKTPLEASQISELSYKLAAAINVLDAFADRYNYQIDIPALREKYSLPSQESFPVADEQELSACDVLQMLRIPIETLTDDQAAILLNRTQLIQHAGFTEKVLAEVLRREDVVELERMPQIWHAYIDLARDKYDREEALNRIEQAKAWAEKSGQKFEESLQWEMRQLQFLVIDPQDDSLIPFLEQMHRKYLRKLPELEEAITAYLEEHDITPPWNTRGSILVAGSSASSISQEMWPAETPQESTGSKLWIPGQD
;
A
#
# COMPACT_ATOMS: atom_id res chain seq x y z
N PRO A 1 -2.96 -21.72 28.78
CA PRO A 1 -2.61 -23.07 29.27
C PRO A 1 -3.78 -24.04 29.08
N LEU A 2 -3.70 -24.87 28.04
CA LEU A 2 -4.55 -26.07 27.83
C LEU A 2 -4.99 -26.68 29.18
N THR A 3 -6.28 -26.53 29.47
CA THR A 3 -6.95 -27.24 30.56
C THR A 3 -6.58 -28.72 30.43
N THR A 4 -6.13 -29.34 31.52
CA THR A 4 -5.37 -30.61 31.48
C THR A 4 -6.13 -31.71 30.74
N LEU A 5 -5.77 -31.93 29.48
CA LEU A 5 -6.20 -33.07 28.69
C LEU A 5 -5.76 -34.36 29.38
N SER A 6 -6.60 -35.39 29.36
CA SER A 6 -6.20 -36.74 29.75
C SER A 6 -5.12 -37.28 28.82
N ALA A 7 -4.41 -38.34 29.22
CA ALA A 7 -3.34 -38.92 28.41
C ALA A 7 -3.80 -39.38 27.00
N GLU A 8 -5.06 -39.83 26.87
CA GLU A 8 -5.60 -40.19 25.55
C GLU A 8 -6.02 -38.97 24.74
N GLU A 9 -6.57 -37.93 25.38
CA GLU A 9 -6.90 -36.67 24.70
C GLU A 9 -5.64 -35.93 24.23
N ASP A 10 -4.56 -35.93 25.04
CA ASP A 10 -3.25 -35.40 24.65
C ASP A 10 -2.67 -36.13 23.43
N LYS A 11 -2.88 -37.45 23.35
CA LYS A 11 -2.48 -38.24 22.18
C LYS A 11 -3.28 -37.87 20.93
N VAL A 12 -4.57 -37.59 21.08
CA VAL A 12 -5.43 -37.09 19.98
C VAL A 12 -4.96 -35.69 19.54
N PHE A 13 -4.68 -34.80 20.48
CA PHE A 13 -4.18 -33.45 20.19
C PHE A 13 -2.81 -33.49 19.49
N ARG A 14 -1.84 -34.26 19.99
CA ARG A 14 -0.55 -34.44 19.31
C ARG A 14 -0.70 -35.03 17.91
N LYS A 15 -1.72 -35.87 17.68
CA LYS A 15 -2.02 -36.39 16.34
C LYS A 15 -2.52 -35.28 15.42
N SER A 16 -3.39 -34.38 15.86
CA SER A 16 -3.81 -33.24 15.02
C SER A 16 -2.64 -32.34 14.68
N VAL A 17 -1.78 -32.01 15.66
CA VAL A 17 -0.54 -31.23 15.42
C VAL A 17 0.41 -31.95 14.45
N GLY A 18 0.54 -33.27 14.56
CA GLY A 18 1.36 -34.06 13.63
C GLY A 18 0.82 -34.08 12.20
N LEU A 19 -0.51 -34.14 12.03
CA LEU A 19 -1.16 -34.04 10.72
C LEU A 19 -1.02 -32.65 10.12
N SER A 20 -1.16 -31.63 10.96
CA SER A 20 -1.01 -30.23 10.57
C SER A 20 0.42 -29.99 10.04
N ALA A 21 1.46 -30.45 10.75
CA ALA A 21 2.85 -30.36 10.28
C ALA A 21 3.13 -31.06 8.93
N LEU A 22 2.26 -31.99 8.49
CA LEU A 22 2.36 -32.68 7.20
C LEU A 22 1.51 -32.02 6.10
N GLY A 23 0.80 -30.94 6.39
CA GLY A 23 -0.10 -30.26 5.45
C GLY A 23 -1.49 -30.91 5.32
N CYS A 24 -1.84 -31.86 6.19
CA CYS A 24 -3.15 -32.52 6.21
C CYS A 24 -4.14 -31.74 7.09
N TRP A 25 -4.47 -30.52 6.68
CA TRP A 25 -5.20 -29.55 7.49
C TRP A 25 -6.66 -29.94 7.74
N HIS A 26 -7.35 -30.43 6.70
CA HIS A 26 -8.69 -31.00 6.82
C HIS A 26 -8.78 -32.06 7.92
N GLU A 27 -7.89 -33.06 7.87
CA GLU A 27 -7.86 -34.14 8.86
C GLU A 27 -7.40 -33.66 10.24
N ALA A 28 -6.48 -32.71 10.30
CA ALA A 28 -6.05 -32.10 11.56
C ALA A 28 -7.23 -31.42 12.27
N ALA A 29 -8.02 -30.63 11.55
CA ALA A 29 -9.24 -30.00 12.07
C ALA A 29 -10.26 -31.04 12.55
N ALA A 30 -10.51 -32.09 11.75
CA ALA A 30 -11.44 -33.16 12.12
C ALA A 30 -10.99 -33.95 13.36
N VAL A 31 -9.68 -34.16 13.54
CA VAL A 31 -9.13 -34.84 14.72
C VAL A 31 -9.21 -33.93 15.95
N ALA A 32 -8.84 -32.66 15.84
CA ALA A 32 -8.92 -31.70 16.94
C ALA A 32 -10.37 -31.45 17.38
N SER A 33 -11.33 -31.42 16.44
CA SER A 33 -12.76 -31.24 16.73
C SER A 33 -13.36 -32.36 17.59
N GLN A 34 -12.76 -33.55 17.63
CA GLN A 34 -13.22 -34.61 18.55
C GLN A 34 -13.03 -34.21 20.02
N LEU A 35 -12.06 -33.35 20.31
CA LEU A 35 -11.78 -32.88 21.66
C LEU A 35 -12.79 -31.84 22.14
N THR A 36 -13.52 -31.17 21.23
CA THR A 36 -14.52 -30.15 21.62
C THR A 36 -15.77 -30.76 22.26
N GLU A 37 -16.02 -32.08 22.09
CA GLU A 37 -17.11 -32.76 22.80
C GLU A 37 -16.85 -32.81 24.32
N ALA A 38 -15.60 -33.06 24.70
CA ALA A 38 -15.18 -33.13 26.10
C ALA A 38 -14.79 -31.75 26.66
N HIS A 39 -14.26 -30.87 25.81
CA HIS A 39 -13.75 -29.55 26.19
C HIS A 39 -14.36 -28.43 25.33
N PRO A 40 -15.71 -28.24 25.33
CA PRO A 40 -16.38 -27.28 24.45
C PRO A 40 -16.05 -25.81 24.77
N GLU A 41 -15.54 -25.52 25.97
CA GLU A 41 -15.20 -24.18 26.43
C GLU A 41 -13.69 -23.88 26.34
N ASN A 42 -12.90 -24.76 25.71
CA ASN A 42 -11.46 -24.54 25.56
C ASN A 42 -11.16 -23.64 24.35
N ALA A 43 -10.87 -22.36 24.62
CA ALA A 43 -10.59 -21.36 23.59
C ALA A 43 -9.39 -21.70 22.69
N GLU A 44 -8.28 -22.20 23.25
CA GLU A 44 -7.06 -22.57 22.50
C GLU A 44 -7.35 -23.70 21.49
N LEU A 45 -8.18 -24.67 21.89
CA LEU A 45 -8.59 -25.76 20.99
C LEU A 45 -9.41 -25.24 19.80
N TRP A 46 -10.36 -24.33 20.04
CA TRP A 46 -11.15 -23.72 18.96
C TRP A 46 -10.30 -22.86 18.03
N TYR A 47 -9.29 -22.18 18.58
CA TYR A 47 -8.33 -21.41 17.80
C TYR A 47 -7.51 -22.30 16.85
N ASP A 48 -6.94 -23.40 17.36
CA ASP A 48 -6.20 -24.36 16.53
C ASP A 48 -7.07 -24.97 15.42
N ILE A 49 -8.33 -25.32 15.74
CA ILE A 49 -9.30 -25.82 14.76
C ILE A 49 -9.54 -24.77 13.67
N GLY A 50 -9.75 -23.50 14.05
CA GLY A 50 -9.94 -22.40 13.12
C GLY A 50 -8.73 -22.17 12.20
N LEU A 51 -7.51 -22.25 12.72
CA LEU A 51 -6.28 -22.15 11.91
C LEU A 51 -6.15 -23.31 10.92
N TYR A 52 -6.45 -24.55 11.34
CA TYR A 52 -6.43 -25.69 10.43
C TYR A 52 -7.47 -25.54 9.32
N GLN A 53 -8.68 -25.07 9.62
CA GLN A 53 -9.71 -24.80 8.62
C GLN A 53 -9.28 -23.69 7.64
N ALA A 54 -8.65 -22.64 8.15
CA ALA A 54 -8.10 -21.58 7.31
C ALA A 54 -7.02 -22.09 6.34
N TRP A 55 -6.09 -22.92 6.83
CA TRP A 55 -5.04 -23.52 5.98
C TRP A 55 -5.57 -24.57 5.00
N ASP A 56 -6.72 -25.18 5.28
CA ASP A 56 -7.46 -26.05 4.36
C ASP A 56 -8.23 -25.27 3.28
N GLY A 57 -8.40 -23.95 3.47
CA GLY A 57 -9.18 -23.06 2.60
C GLY A 57 -10.66 -22.96 2.95
N ASP A 58 -11.11 -23.56 4.06
CA ASP A 58 -12.49 -23.46 4.56
C ASP A 58 -12.66 -22.19 5.43
N GLN A 59 -12.74 -21.04 4.75
CA GLN A 59 -12.80 -19.73 5.40
C GLN A 59 -14.05 -19.54 6.26
N GLU A 60 -15.21 -20.03 5.81
CA GLU A 60 -16.48 -19.89 6.53
C GLU A 60 -16.43 -20.63 7.87
N GLN A 61 -15.96 -21.88 7.86
CA GLN A 61 -15.86 -22.65 9.09
C GLN A 61 -14.72 -22.15 10.00
N ALA A 62 -13.62 -21.66 9.41
CA ALA A 62 -12.55 -21.00 10.16
C ALA A 62 -13.05 -19.78 10.95
N ALA A 63 -13.82 -18.89 10.30
CA ALA A 63 -14.43 -17.73 10.95
C ALA A 63 -15.30 -18.14 12.15
N VAL A 64 -16.16 -19.14 11.98
CA VAL A 64 -17.02 -19.68 13.05
C VAL A 64 -16.19 -20.17 14.25
N SER A 65 -15.15 -20.96 14.00
CA SER A 65 -14.29 -21.51 15.06
C SER A 65 -13.51 -20.41 15.78
N LEU A 66 -13.02 -19.41 15.05
CA LEU A 66 -12.25 -18.29 15.61
C LEU A 66 -13.11 -17.31 16.42
N HIS A 67 -14.33 -17.00 15.97
CA HIS A 67 -15.31 -16.26 16.79
C HIS A 67 -15.62 -17.02 18.09
N LYS A 68 -15.76 -18.35 18.01
CA LYS A 68 -16.00 -19.18 19.18
C LYS A 68 -14.81 -19.13 20.13
N ALA A 69 -13.58 -19.28 19.63
CA ALA A 69 -12.35 -19.14 20.41
C ALA A 69 -12.29 -17.79 21.14
N ALA A 70 -12.55 -16.70 20.43
CA ALA A 70 -12.56 -15.36 21.00
C ALA A 70 -13.58 -15.21 22.13
N SER A 71 -14.81 -15.71 21.93
CA SER A 71 -15.90 -15.61 22.92
C SER A 71 -15.65 -16.40 24.21
N LEU A 72 -14.75 -17.39 24.17
CA LEU A 72 -14.45 -18.27 25.29
C LEU A 72 -13.23 -17.85 26.10
N SER A 73 -12.41 -16.93 25.58
CA SER A 73 -11.16 -16.52 26.21
C SER A 73 -11.39 -15.42 27.26
N GLU A 74 -10.77 -15.58 28.42
CA GLU A 74 -10.64 -14.50 29.42
C GLU A 74 -9.44 -13.59 29.14
N ASP A 75 -8.47 -14.05 28.35
CA ASP A 75 -7.36 -13.23 27.85
C ASP A 75 -7.88 -12.33 26.73
N PHE A 76 -7.88 -11.03 27.01
CA PHE A 76 -8.40 -9.99 26.12
C PHE A 76 -7.66 -9.93 24.79
N GLU A 77 -6.34 -10.09 24.80
CA GLU A 77 -5.54 -9.97 23.57
C GLU A 77 -5.63 -11.25 22.74
N PHE A 78 -5.69 -12.42 23.39
CA PHE A 78 -6.01 -13.67 22.68
C PHE A 78 -7.40 -13.61 22.03
N ALA A 79 -8.40 -13.10 22.76
CA ALA A 79 -9.75 -12.91 22.23
C ALA A 79 -9.75 -11.93 21.05
N THR A 80 -9.05 -10.81 21.20
CA THR A 80 -8.91 -9.79 20.15
C THR A 80 -8.21 -10.35 18.91
N SER A 81 -7.13 -11.11 19.06
CA SER A 81 -6.42 -11.71 17.92
C SER A 81 -7.25 -12.75 17.19
N SER A 82 -7.91 -13.65 17.94
CA SER A 82 -8.81 -14.66 17.37
C SER A 82 -9.96 -14.02 16.61
N GLU A 83 -10.58 -12.99 17.20
CA GLU A 83 -11.67 -12.24 16.58
C GLU A 83 -11.20 -11.41 15.38
N THR A 84 -9.97 -10.89 15.38
CA THR A 84 -9.39 -10.18 14.23
C THR A 84 -9.33 -11.12 13.02
N LEU A 85 -8.82 -12.34 13.20
CA LEU A 85 -8.78 -13.33 12.11
C LEU A 85 -10.18 -13.73 11.67
N ALA A 86 -11.11 -13.95 12.61
CA ALA A 86 -12.48 -14.30 12.30
C ALA A 86 -13.16 -13.24 11.42
N GLN A 87 -13.05 -11.96 11.80
CA GLN A 87 -13.59 -10.84 11.02
C GLN A 87 -12.94 -10.72 9.64
N LEU A 88 -11.63 -10.96 9.52
CA LEU A 88 -10.97 -10.99 8.20
C LEU A 88 -11.54 -12.09 7.32
N PHE A 89 -11.77 -13.31 7.84
CA PHE A 89 -12.37 -14.40 7.06
C PHE A 89 -13.83 -14.10 6.66
N ASP A 90 -14.62 -13.50 7.55
CA ASP A 90 -15.97 -13.03 7.21
C ASP A 90 -15.95 -11.97 6.09
N LEU A 91 -14.97 -11.07 6.11
CA LEU A 91 -14.81 -10.05 5.07
C LEU A 91 -14.33 -10.64 3.74
N GLU A 92 -13.45 -11.65 3.77
CA GLU A 92 -13.07 -12.41 2.58
C GLU A 92 -14.27 -13.17 2.00
N ALA A 93 -15.10 -13.81 2.82
CA ALA A 93 -16.30 -14.52 2.37
C ALA A 93 -17.41 -13.58 1.85
N SER A 94 -17.47 -12.35 2.38
CA SER A 94 -18.43 -11.31 1.96
C SER A 94 -17.88 -10.37 0.89
N GLN A 95 -16.75 -10.72 0.28
CA GLN A 95 -16.17 -9.97 -0.82
C GLN A 95 -17.16 -9.81 -1.96
N THR A 96 -17.08 -8.66 -2.60
CA THR A 96 -17.99 -8.30 -3.67
C THR A 96 -17.19 -7.80 -4.86
N SER A 97 -17.39 -8.46 -6.01
CA SER A 97 -16.68 -8.14 -7.24
C SER A 97 -17.20 -6.85 -7.87
N GLU A 98 -16.30 -6.13 -8.53
CA GLU A 98 -16.66 -5.09 -9.48
C GLU A 98 -17.26 -5.68 -10.76
N VAL A 99 -17.97 -4.85 -11.50
CA VAL A 99 -18.71 -5.31 -12.68
C VAL A 99 -17.89 -5.04 -13.92
N VAL A 100 -17.54 -6.12 -14.62
CA VAL A 100 -16.81 -6.05 -15.88
C VAL A 100 -17.77 -5.98 -17.07
N ARG A 101 -17.47 -5.11 -18.03
CA ARG A 101 -18.18 -4.99 -19.31
C ARG A 101 -17.20 -5.01 -20.47
N HIS A 102 -17.52 -5.79 -21.49
CA HIS A 102 -16.72 -5.93 -22.70
C HIS A 102 -17.46 -5.33 -23.90
N TYR A 103 -16.72 -4.54 -24.66
CA TYR A 103 -17.20 -3.79 -25.80
C TYR A 103 -16.32 -4.10 -27.00
N ALA A 104 -16.85 -4.87 -27.97
CA ALA A 104 -16.16 -5.07 -29.24
C ALA A 104 -16.17 -3.77 -30.04
N VAL A 105 -15.02 -3.39 -30.60
CA VAL A 105 -14.88 -2.13 -31.35
C VAL A 105 -14.33 -2.36 -32.75
N ASP A 106 -14.93 -1.67 -33.74
CA ASP A 106 -14.53 -1.82 -35.14
C ASP A 106 -13.19 -1.12 -35.45
N SER A 107 -12.94 0.01 -34.78
CA SER A 107 -11.76 0.85 -34.96
C SER A 107 -11.36 1.48 -33.63
N LEU A 108 -10.24 1.02 -33.07
CA LEU A 108 -9.71 1.53 -31.81
C LEU A 108 -9.40 3.02 -31.90
N SER A 109 -8.70 3.48 -32.95
CA SER A 109 -8.33 4.90 -33.08
C SER A 109 -9.54 5.85 -33.05
N LYS A 110 -10.66 5.46 -33.68
CA LYS A 110 -11.90 6.26 -33.64
C LYS A 110 -12.49 6.33 -32.24
N VAL A 111 -12.53 5.19 -31.55
CA VAL A 111 -13.04 5.09 -30.17
C VAL A 111 -12.20 5.93 -29.22
N LEU A 112 -10.89 5.86 -29.33
CA LEU A 112 -9.97 6.64 -28.52
C LEU A 112 -10.17 8.15 -28.71
N THR A 113 -10.34 8.61 -29.96
CA THR A 113 -10.65 10.03 -30.21
C THR A 113 -11.98 10.44 -29.57
N GLN A 114 -12.99 9.57 -29.57
CA GLN A 114 -14.27 9.86 -28.92
C GLN A 114 -14.16 9.86 -27.39
N PHE A 115 -13.39 8.95 -26.80
CA PHE A 115 -13.17 8.90 -25.36
C PHE A 115 -12.37 10.10 -24.85
N ASP A 116 -11.40 10.60 -25.63
CA ASP A 116 -10.66 11.82 -25.31
C ASP A 116 -11.56 13.07 -25.20
N GLU A 117 -12.76 13.05 -25.80
CA GLU A 117 -13.75 14.13 -25.71
C GLU A 117 -14.64 14.04 -24.45
N ILE A 118 -14.58 12.92 -23.69
CA ILE A 118 -15.40 12.70 -22.50
C ILE A 118 -14.63 13.19 -21.27
N PRO A 119 -15.07 14.26 -20.57
CA PRO A 119 -14.31 14.82 -19.45
C PRO A 119 -14.08 13.85 -18.28
N ARG A 120 -14.92 12.82 -18.13
CA ARG A 120 -14.82 11.81 -17.08
C ARG A 120 -13.90 10.64 -17.43
N LEU A 121 -13.35 10.59 -18.64
CA LEU A 121 -12.38 9.58 -19.06
C LEU A 121 -11.02 10.24 -19.24
N HIS A 122 -10.06 9.87 -18.39
CA HIS A 122 -8.70 10.39 -18.48
C HIS A 122 -7.74 9.31 -18.93
N ARG A 123 -7.13 9.51 -20.09
CA ARG A 123 -6.08 8.63 -20.58
C ARG A 123 -4.93 8.59 -19.57
N ASP A 124 -4.52 7.40 -19.19
CA ASP A 124 -3.34 7.19 -18.36
C ASP A 124 -2.14 6.92 -19.26
N ASP A 125 -1.15 7.80 -19.20
CA ASP A 125 0.11 7.67 -19.95
C ASP A 125 1.06 6.64 -19.29
N ARG A 126 0.77 6.18 -18.06
CA ARG A 126 1.67 5.33 -17.25
C ARG A 126 1.42 3.82 -17.38
N LEU A 127 0.23 3.42 -17.83
CA LEU A 127 -0.15 2.01 -17.99
C LEU A 127 0.17 1.47 -19.40
N VAL A 128 1.11 2.10 -20.11
CA VAL A 128 1.56 1.65 -21.43
C VAL A 128 2.45 0.42 -21.26
N GLY A 129 1.81 -0.76 -21.37
CA GLY A 129 2.40 -2.04 -21.74
C GLY A 129 3.73 -2.42 -21.08
N GLY A 130 3.67 -3.31 -20.09
CA GLY A 130 4.81 -4.18 -19.80
C GLY A 130 5.24 -4.95 -21.07
N GLU A 131 6.44 -5.51 -21.09
CA GLU A 131 7.02 -6.21 -22.26
C GLU A 131 6.12 -7.29 -22.90
N ASN A 132 5.05 -7.71 -22.21
CA ASN A 132 4.09 -8.73 -22.64
C ASN A 132 2.77 -8.21 -23.25
N SER A 133 2.47 -6.90 -23.25
CA SER A 133 1.22 -6.35 -23.81
C SER A 133 1.43 -5.06 -24.65
N PRO A 134 2.10 -5.14 -25.81
CA PRO A 134 2.22 -3.99 -26.70
C PRO A 134 0.85 -3.65 -27.33
N GLY A 135 0.33 -2.44 -27.05
CA GLY A 135 -0.88 -1.92 -27.71
C GLY A 135 -2.11 -1.69 -26.82
N GLU A 136 -1.96 -1.74 -25.48
CA GLU A 136 -3.04 -1.40 -24.55
C GLU A 136 -3.04 0.11 -24.23
N ILE A 137 -4.22 0.71 -24.23
CA ILE A 137 -4.45 2.10 -23.81
C ILE A 137 -5.51 2.09 -22.73
N SER A 138 -5.23 2.74 -21.61
CA SER A 138 -6.15 2.79 -20.47
C SER A 138 -6.68 4.20 -20.21
N TYR A 139 -7.90 4.26 -19.69
CA TYR A 139 -8.52 5.47 -19.16
C TYR A 139 -8.92 5.22 -17.72
N THR A 140 -8.64 6.18 -16.86
CA THR A 140 -9.25 6.31 -15.54
C THR A 140 -10.66 6.88 -15.70
N ILE A 141 -11.63 6.26 -15.03
CA ILE A 141 -13.04 6.69 -15.03
C ILE A 141 -13.34 7.48 -13.76
N LEU A 142 -13.98 8.65 -13.91
CA LEU A 142 -14.33 9.54 -12.80
C LEU A 142 -15.82 9.57 -12.51
N ASP A 143 -16.19 9.78 -11.24
CA ASP A 143 -17.57 9.99 -10.81
C ASP A 143 -18.17 11.30 -11.34
N ARG A 144 -17.32 12.30 -11.62
CA ARG A 144 -17.70 13.63 -12.10
C ARG A 144 -16.59 14.29 -12.92
N ASP A 145 -16.92 15.41 -13.54
CA ASP A 145 -15.96 16.19 -14.31
C ASP A 145 -14.80 16.71 -13.42
N PRO A 146 -13.56 16.75 -13.93
CA PRO A 146 -12.42 17.27 -13.23
C PRO A 146 -12.61 18.71 -12.79
N THR A 147 -12.10 19.01 -11.60
CA THR A 147 -12.04 20.38 -11.08
C THR A 147 -10.59 20.70 -10.72
N SER A 148 -10.06 21.78 -11.28
CA SER A 148 -8.71 22.20 -10.94
C SER A 148 -8.66 22.82 -9.54
N ILE A 149 -7.65 22.42 -8.79
CA ILE A 149 -7.42 22.85 -7.40
C ILE A 149 -6.03 23.44 -7.19
N ALA A 150 -5.26 23.67 -8.25
CA ALA A 150 -3.86 24.09 -8.16
C ALA A 150 -3.66 25.35 -7.30
N ASP A 151 -4.61 26.29 -7.34
CA ASP A 151 -4.57 27.56 -6.60
C ASP A 151 -5.26 27.48 -5.21
N GLN A 152 -5.74 26.31 -4.79
CA GLN A 152 -6.47 26.16 -3.53
C GLN A 152 -5.56 25.69 -2.40
N GLU A 153 -5.47 26.45 -1.31
CA GLU A 153 -4.73 26.01 -0.11
C GLU A 153 -5.46 24.91 0.67
N ASN A 154 -6.81 24.94 0.67
CA ASN A 154 -7.63 24.00 1.42
C ASN A 154 -8.87 23.57 0.60
N PRO A 155 -8.72 22.62 -0.32
CA PRO A 155 -9.81 22.14 -1.15
C PRO A 155 -10.82 21.32 -0.34
N ASP A 156 -12.09 21.45 -0.72
CA ASP A 156 -13.19 20.67 -0.18
C ASP A 156 -13.22 19.27 -0.82
N LEU A 157 -12.91 18.24 -0.02
CA LEU A 157 -12.83 16.85 -0.47
C LEU A 157 -14.11 16.36 -1.17
N THR A 158 -15.28 16.87 -0.75
CA THR A 158 -16.57 16.42 -1.30
C THR A 158 -16.80 16.87 -2.74
N LYS A 159 -16.04 17.86 -3.20
CA LYS A 159 -16.11 18.41 -4.57
C LYS A 159 -15.10 17.79 -5.50
N LEU A 160 -14.08 17.12 -4.98
CA LEU A 160 -13.04 16.51 -5.79
C LEU A 160 -13.59 15.31 -6.57
N PRO A 161 -13.17 15.12 -7.83
CA PRO A 161 -13.48 13.92 -8.57
C PRO A 161 -12.79 12.71 -7.95
N VAL A 162 -13.49 11.58 -7.96
CA VAL A 162 -13.01 10.30 -7.45
C VAL A 162 -12.89 9.32 -8.61
N VAL A 163 -11.84 8.52 -8.57
CA VAL A 163 -11.65 7.39 -9.48
C VAL A 163 -12.62 6.28 -9.08
N ILE A 164 -13.47 5.86 -10.02
CA ILE A 164 -14.52 4.84 -9.82
C ILE A 164 -14.33 3.60 -10.70
N GLY A 165 -13.29 3.57 -11.53
CA GLY A 165 -13.04 2.48 -12.44
C GLY A 165 -11.94 2.77 -13.46
N VAL A 166 -11.72 1.77 -14.31
CA VAL A 166 -10.74 1.81 -15.40
C VAL A 166 -11.37 1.26 -16.68
N LEU A 167 -11.05 1.87 -17.80
CA LEU A 167 -11.40 1.41 -19.13
C LEU A 167 -10.12 1.10 -19.91
N VAL A 168 -9.86 -0.17 -20.16
CA VAL A 168 -8.69 -0.63 -20.93
C VAL A 168 -9.15 -0.97 -22.34
N CYS A 169 -8.50 -0.43 -23.35
CA CYS A 169 -8.76 -0.74 -24.74
C CYS A 169 -7.53 -1.36 -25.38
N THR A 170 -7.74 -2.46 -26.10
CA THR A 170 -6.68 -3.21 -26.78
C THR A 170 -6.99 -3.32 -28.27
N ASP A 171 -5.95 -3.21 -29.09
CA ASP A 171 -6.09 -3.33 -30.54
C ASP A 171 -6.13 -4.81 -30.98
N LYS A 172 -6.47 -5.02 -32.25
CA LYS A 172 -6.43 -6.35 -32.88
C LYS A 172 -5.00 -6.89 -32.86
N ASP A 173 -4.83 -8.09 -32.34
CA ASP A 173 -3.61 -8.87 -32.51
C ASP A 173 -3.78 -9.77 -33.73
N GLU A 174 -3.08 -9.43 -34.83
CA GLU A 174 -3.08 -10.21 -36.07
C GLU A 174 -2.52 -11.62 -35.90
N ALA A 175 -1.66 -11.87 -34.90
CA ALA A 175 -1.10 -13.19 -34.62
C ALA A 175 -2.10 -14.10 -33.87
N GLN A 176 -2.97 -13.53 -33.04
CA GLN A 176 -3.98 -14.23 -32.25
C GLN A 176 -5.38 -14.19 -32.87
N ASN A 177 -5.55 -13.51 -34.01
CA ASN A 177 -6.83 -13.32 -34.70
C ASN A 177 -7.91 -12.73 -33.77
N SER A 178 -7.51 -11.79 -32.91
CA SER A 178 -8.38 -11.14 -31.92
C SER A 178 -9.09 -9.92 -32.51
N THR A 179 -10.24 -9.58 -31.93
CA THR A 179 -10.95 -8.33 -32.23
C THR A 179 -10.52 -7.25 -31.26
N ALA A 180 -10.41 -5.99 -31.72
CA ALA A 180 -10.19 -4.86 -30.84
C ALA A 180 -11.35 -4.78 -29.83
N LEU A 181 -11.02 -4.56 -28.57
CA LEU A 181 -11.96 -4.60 -27.47
C LEU A 181 -11.67 -3.47 -26.49
N CYS A 182 -12.71 -2.94 -25.86
CA CYS A 182 -12.60 -2.13 -24.67
C CYS A 182 -13.27 -2.86 -23.50
N HIS A 183 -12.54 -2.96 -22.41
CA HIS A 183 -12.87 -3.61 -21.16
C HIS A 183 -13.07 -2.51 -20.10
N MET A 184 -14.28 -2.40 -19.56
CA MET A 184 -14.61 -1.46 -18.49
C MET A 184 -14.77 -2.23 -17.18
N VAL A 185 -14.02 -1.83 -16.16
CA VAL A 185 -14.23 -2.18 -14.76
C VAL A 185 -14.67 -0.93 -14.04
N VAL A 186 -15.79 -1.02 -13.33
CA VAL A 186 -16.33 0.10 -12.58
C VAL A 186 -17.06 -0.43 -11.35
N GLU A 187 -17.06 0.39 -10.30
CA GLU A 187 -17.86 0.14 -9.11
C GLU A 187 -19.33 -0.10 -9.47
N ASN A 188 -19.95 -1.10 -8.82
CA ASN A 188 -21.29 -1.60 -9.18
C ASN A 188 -22.36 -0.49 -9.22
N GLU A 189 -22.27 0.51 -8.35
CA GLU A 189 -23.23 1.63 -8.30
C GLU A 189 -23.16 2.57 -9.51
N HIS A 190 -22.04 2.59 -10.24
CA HIS A 190 -21.81 3.47 -11.39
C HIS A 190 -21.93 2.76 -12.74
N VAL A 191 -22.15 1.44 -12.77
CA VAL A 191 -22.15 0.63 -14.00
C VAL A 191 -23.15 1.12 -15.03
N GLU A 192 -24.41 1.30 -14.64
CA GLU A 192 -25.49 1.65 -15.57
C GLU A 192 -25.27 3.05 -16.16
N GLU A 193 -24.83 3.99 -15.32
CA GLU A 193 -24.51 5.36 -15.71
C GLU A 193 -23.34 5.40 -16.70
N MET A 194 -22.23 4.73 -16.35
CA MET A 194 -21.02 4.72 -17.19
C MET A 194 -21.20 3.94 -18.48
N GLN A 195 -21.93 2.83 -18.44
CA GLN A 195 -22.31 2.10 -19.63
C GLN A 195 -23.09 2.99 -20.60
N LYS A 196 -24.06 3.77 -20.08
CA LYS A 196 -24.82 4.70 -20.91
C LYS A 196 -23.93 5.80 -21.51
N LEU A 197 -23.05 6.40 -20.70
CA LEU A 197 -22.11 7.43 -21.16
C LEU A 197 -21.22 6.93 -22.32
N ILE A 198 -20.68 5.72 -22.18
CA ILE A 198 -19.84 5.09 -23.20
C ILE A 198 -20.67 4.74 -24.44
N GLN A 199 -21.86 4.17 -24.28
CA GLN A 199 -22.74 3.79 -25.39
C GLN A 199 -23.21 5.01 -26.20
N ASP A 200 -23.61 6.09 -25.53
CA ASP A 200 -24.04 7.34 -26.17
C ASP A 200 -22.90 7.94 -27.00
N SER A 201 -21.65 7.76 -26.57
CA SER A 201 -20.46 8.27 -27.27
C SER A 201 -20.05 7.41 -28.48
N LEU A 202 -20.29 6.10 -28.42
CA LEU A 202 -19.91 5.14 -29.47
C LEU A 202 -20.96 5.03 -30.59
N GLY A 203 -22.20 5.46 -30.35
CA GLY A 203 -23.23 5.65 -31.38
C GLY A 203 -23.89 4.38 -31.93
N ASN A 204 -23.37 3.19 -31.63
CA ASN A 204 -24.01 1.90 -31.88
C ASN A 204 -24.15 1.12 -30.55
N PRO A 205 -25.25 0.37 -30.35
CA PRO A 205 -25.34 -0.53 -29.21
C PRO A 205 -24.24 -1.58 -29.34
N LEU A 206 -23.29 -1.52 -28.42
CA LEU A 206 -22.24 -2.53 -28.32
C LEU A 206 -22.91 -3.86 -28.01
N GLU A 207 -22.69 -4.87 -28.85
CA GLU A 207 -22.98 -6.24 -28.44
C GLU A 207 -22.05 -6.56 -27.28
N ASN A 208 -22.61 -6.62 -26.07
CA ASN A 208 -21.91 -7.08 -24.88
C ASN A 208 -21.55 -8.55 -25.13
N HIS A 209 -20.34 -8.77 -25.60
CA HIS A 209 -19.80 -10.11 -25.78
C HIS A 209 -19.48 -10.64 -24.40
N SER A 210 -20.44 -11.32 -23.77
CA SER A 210 -20.14 -12.18 -22.62
C SER A 210 -19.46 -13.44 -23.15
N VAL A 211 -18.24 -13.31 -23.64
CA VAL A 211 -17.44 -14.43 -24.11
C VAL A 211 -16.47 -14.77 -22.99
N HIS A 212 -16.79 -15.88 -22.32
CA HIS A 212 -16.07 -16.57 -21.25
C HIS A 212 -16.35 -16.19 -19.78
N ALA A 213 -17.07 -17.11 -19.14
CA ALA A 213 -16.88 -17.67 -17.81
C ALA A 213 -15.81 -17.03 -16.88
N LEU A 214 -16.30 -16.38 -15.83
CA LEU A 214 -15.96 -16.64 -14.42
C LEU A 214 -14.50 -16.49 -13.89
N GLU A 215 -13.51 -15.94 -14.59
CA GLU A 215 -12.15 -15.83 -14.00
C GLU A 215 -11.52 -14.43 -13.85
N ASP A 216 -12.05 -13.37 -14.48
CA ASP A 216 -11.49 -12.01 -14.31
C ASP A 216 -12.16 -11.24 -13.17
N ILE A 217 -12.16 -11.78 -11.94
CA ILE A 217 -12.39 -10.94 -10.75
C ILE A 217 -11.13 -10.08 -10.58
N THR A 218 -11.09 -8.93 -11.25
CA THR A 218 -9.92 -8.05 -11.25
C THR A 218 -9.82 -7.21 -9.98
N PHE A 219 -10.96 -6.85 -9.37
CA PHE A 219 -10.99 -6.09 -8.12
C PHE A 219 -12.14 -6.56 -7.22
N SER A 220 -11.78 -6.91 -5.99
CA SER A 220 -12.70 -7.36 -4.94
C SER A 220 -12.50 -6.50 -3.71
N GLN A 221 -13.61 -5.98 -3.17
CA GLN A 221 -13.58 -5.17 -1.96
C GLN A 221 -14.38 -5.84 -0.85
N TRP A 222 -13.88 -5.72 0.38
CA TRP A 222 -14.59 -6.10 1.59
C TRP A 222 -15.88 -5.28 1.72
N ALA A 223 -17.03 -5.95 1.87
CA ALA A 223 -18.34 -5.29 1.86
C ALA A 223 -18.43 -4.13 2.87
N ASP A 224 -17.95 -4.35 4.09
CA ASP A 224 -17.97 -3.35 5.16
C ASP A 224 -17.02 -2.18 4.92
N TYR A 225 -15.98 -2.34 4.10
CA TYR A 225 -14.97 -1.31 3.84
C TYR A 225 -15.09 -0.69 2.44
N ARG A 226 -16.03 -1.18 1.62
CA ARG A 226 -16.29 -0.67 0.27
C ARG A 226 -16.53 0.85 0.30
N GLY A 227 -15.80 1.57 -0.54
CA GLY A 227 -15.90 3.02 -0.68
C GLY A 227 -15.50 3.81 0.57
N LEU A 228 -14.88 3.16 1.57
CA LEU A 228 -14.35 3.85 2.76
C LEU A 228 -13.13 4.69 2.38
N TYR A 229 -12.18 4.09 1.66
CA TYR A 229 -11.10 4.82 1.01
C TYR A 229 -11.52 5.15 -0.43
N ARG A 230 -11.29 6.39 -0.83
CA ARG A 230 -11.57 6.91 -2.17
C ARG A 230 -10.31 7.51 -2.75
N GLN A 231 -9.93 7.06 -3.94
CA GLN A 231 -8.80 7.63 -4.67
C GLN A 231 -9.27 8.86 -5.44
N TYR A 232 -8.81 10.05 -5.03
CA TYR A 232 -9.10 11.28 -5.75
C TYR A 232 -8.29 11.37 -7.04
N TYR A 233 -8.91 11.93 -8.08
CA TYR A 233 -8.20 12.32 -9.29
C TYR A 233 -7.59 13.70 -9.15
N PHE A 234 -6.36 13.84 -9.63
CA PHE A 234 -5.62 15.10 -9.67
C PHE A 234 -5.16 15.38 -11.10
N ASP A 235 -5.39 16.60 -11.58
CA ASP A 235 -4.86 17.03 -12.86
C ASP A 235 -3.31 17.16 -12.81
N LYS A 236 -2.68 17.26 -13.99
CA LYS A 236 -1.21 17.41 -14.09
C LYS A 236 -0.69 18.67 -13.38
N GLN A 237 -1.53 19.71 -13.25
CA GLN A 237 -1.17 20.99 -12.63
C GLN A 237 -1.26 20.98 -11.11
N THR A 238 -1.97 20.02 -10.52
CA THR A 238 -2.17 19.92 -9.07
C THR A 238 -0.82 19.65 -8.39
N PRO A 239 -0.31 20.57 -7.54
CA PRO A 239 0.99 20.42 -6.91
C PRO A 239 1.07 19.18 -6.01
N ALA A 240 2.22 18.50 -6.01
CA ALA A 240 2.43 17.29 -5.19
C ALA A 240 2.19 17.53 -3.69
N ARG A 241 2.59 18.70 -3.16
CA ARG A 241 2.27 19.14 -1.79
C ARG A 241 0.77 19.09 -1.48
N LEU A 242 -0.05 19.58 -2.41
CA LEU A 242 -1.51 19.62 -2.24
C LEU A 242 -2.10 18.21 -2.25
N ARG A 243 -1.61 17.31 -3.12
CA ARG A 243 -2.00 15.90 -3.15
C ARG A 243 -1.73 15.21 -1.81
N ALA A 244 -0.56 15.46 -1.22
CA ALA A 244 -0.18 14.92 0.09
C ALA A 244 -1.10 15.44 1.22
N VAL A 245 -1.41 16.74 1.23
CA VAL A 245 -2.37 17.34 2.18
C VAL A 245 -3.76 16.72 2.06
N ILE A 246 -4.22 16.44 0.83
CA ILE A 246 -5.51 15.81 0.57
C ILE A 246 -5.51 14.36 1.02
N GLY A 247 -4.44 13.60 0.73
CA GLY A 247 -4.26 12.23 1.20
C GLY A 247 -4.36 12.13 2.72
N LYS A 248 -3.65 13.01 3.44
CA LYS A 248 -3.72 13.11 4.90
C LYS A 248 -5.14 13.43 5.40
N LYS A 249 -5.79 14.45 4.84
CA LYS A 249 -7.17 14.82 5.21
C LYS A 249 -8.19 13.72 4.94
N ASN A 250 -7.98 12.92 3.89
CA ASN A 250 -8.85 11.80 3.57
C ASN A 250 -8.83 10.78 4.71
N TRP A 251 -7.64 10.40 5.17
CA TRP A 251 -7.47 9.49 6.31
C TRP A 251 -7.98 10.09 7.62
N GLU A 252 -7.71 11.38 7.88
CA GLU A 252 -8.28 12.07 9.03
C GLU A 252 -9.83 12.00 9.02
N ASN A 253 -10.46 12.20 7.87
CA ASN A 253 -11.91 12.08 7.71
C ASN A 253 -12.41 10.63 7.87
N ILE A 254 -11.66 9.64 7.38
CA ILE A 254 -11.98 8.22 7.57
C ILE A 254 -12.00 7.87 9.06
N LEU A 255 -10.96 8.25 9.80
CA LEU A 255 -10.78 7.92 11.22
C LEU A 255 -11.66 8.74 12.17
N ALA A 256 -12.04 9.96 11.76
CA ALA A 256 -12.87 10.85 12.56
C ALA A 256 -14.37 10.63 12.33
N GLU A 257 -14.79 10.43 11.08
CA GLU A 257 -16.20 10.50 10.69
C GLU A 257 -16.69 9.23 9.99
N LEU A 258 -16.00 8.74 8.95
CA LEU A 258 -16.57 7.69 8.11
C LEU A 258 -16.60 6.33 8.80
N TRP A 259 -15.46 5.82 9.27
CA TRP A 259 -15.37 4.51 9.90
C TRP A 259 -16.11 4.46 11.25
N PRO A 260 -15.99 5.46 12.15
CA PRO A 260 -16.68 5.44 13.45
C PRO A 260 -18.20 5.36 13.38
N ASN A 261 -18.80 5.89 12.30
CA ASN A 261 -20.25 5.91 12.07
C ASN A 261 -20.73 4.80 11.12
N ARG A 262 -19.84 3.88 10.70
CA ARG A 262 -20.18 2.83 9.75
C ARG A 262 -20.57 1.54 10.48
N PRO A 263 -21.74 0.94 10.21
CA PRO A 263 -22.08 -0.38 10.71
C PRO A 263 -21.10 -1.43 10.19
N LEU A 264 -20.59 -2.27 11.08
CA LEU A 264 -19.68 -3.37 10.74
C LEU A 264 -20.32 -4.71 11.10
N SER A 265 -20.23 -5.68 10.20
CA SER A 265 -20.69 -7.06 10.41
C SER A 265 -20.02 -7.71 11.63
N GLY A 266 -18.69 -7.54 11.76
CA GLY A 266 -17.91 -7.98 12.92
C GLY A 266 -18.31 -7.35 14.26
N LEU A 267 -19.13 -6.29 14.26
CA LEU A 267 -19.69 -5.65 15.45
C LEU A 267 -21.20 -5.93 15.62
N ASP A 268 -21.67 -7.05 15.06
CA ASP A 268 -23.07 -7.44 15.04
C ASP A 268 -23.97 -6.35 14.44
N GLY A 269 -23.49 -5.70 13.37
CA GLY A 269 -24.17 -4.64 12.64
C GLY A 269 -24.19 -3.27 13.33
N LYS A 270 -23.43 -3.08 14.41
CA LYS A 270 -23.30 -1.78 15.09
C LYS A 270 -22.14 -0.98 14.53
N THR A 271 -22.17 0.34 14.76
CA THR A 271 -21.02 1.20 14.48
C THR A 271 -19.94 1.06 15.56
N PRO A 272 -18.66 1.37 15.27
CA PRO A 272 -17.61 1.44 16.29
C PRO A 272 -17.98 2.35 17.47
N LEU A 273 -18.65 3.48 17.22
CA LEU A 273 -19.14 4.37 18.28
C LEU A 273 -20.19 3.70 19.17
N GLU A 274 -21.16 3.00 18.59
CA GLU A 274 -22.17 2.26 19.35
C GLU A 274 -21.56 1.09 20.13
N ALA A 275 -20.66 0.32 19.49
CA ALA A 275 -19.99 -0.82 20.09
C ALA A 275 -19.11 -0.40 21.28
N SER A 276 -18.51 0.79 21.25
CA SER A 276 -17.70 1.32 22.36
C SER A 276 -18.48 1.49 23.67
N GLN A 277 -19.81 1.54 23.59
CA GLN A 277 -20.70 1.67 24.76
C GLN A 277 -21.18 0.30 25.29
N ILE A 278 -20.74 -0.80 24.69
CA ILE A 278 -21.19 -2.17 24.99
C ILE A 278 -19.98 -3.00 25.40
N SER A 279 -19.89 -3.33 26.69
CA SER A 279 -18.72 -4.03 27.25
C SER A 279 -18.50 -5.40 26.62
N GLU A 280 -19.55 -6.08 26.20
CA GLU A 280 -19.49 -7.41 25.57
C GLU A 280 -18.87 -7.37 24.16
N LEU A 281 -18.82 -6.18 23.52
CA LEU A 281 -18.23 -5.99 22.20
C LEU A 281 -16.81 -5.41 22.27
N SER A 282 -16.22 -5.25 23.45
CA SER A 282 -14.93 -4.58 23.59
C SER A 282 -13.80 -5.28 22.82
N TYR A 283 -13.72 -6.62 22.87
CA TYR A 283 -12.71 -7.37 22.14
C TYR A 283 -13.01 -7.41 20.63
N LYS A 284 -14.29 -7.41 20.24
CA LYS A 284 -14.71 -7.28 18.83
C LYS A 284 -14.38 -5.90 18.26
N LEU A 285 -14.50 -4.84 19.05
CA LEU A 285 -14.11 -3.48 18.66
C LEU A 285 -12.59 -3.35 18.57
N ALA A 286 -11.84 -3.94 19.50
CA ALA A 286 -10.38 -4.01 19.39
C ALA A 286 -9.95 -4.77 18.13
N ALA A 287 -10.63 -5.86 17.79
CA ALA A 287 -10.40 -6.60 16.56
C ALA A 287 -10.73 -5.77 15.32
N ALA A 288 -11.86 -5.05 15.30
CA ALA A 288 -12.24 -4.17 14.20
C ALA A 288 -11.21 -3.03 13.97
N ILE A 289 -10.54 -2.55 15.03
CA ILE A 289 -9.42 -1.61 14.92
C ILE A 289 -8.23 -2.27 14.21
N ASN A 290 -7.88 -3.53 14.53
CA ASN A 290 -6.83 -4.27 13.83
C ASN A 290 -7.20 -4.55 12.36
N VAL A 291 -8.48 -4.85 12.08
CA VAL A 291 -8.98 -5.01 10.70
C VAL A 291 -8.88 -3.68 9.93
N LEU A 292 -9.18 -2.55 10.58
CA LEU A 292 -8.97 -1.22 10.00
C LEU A 292 -7.49 -0.93 9.74
N ASP A 293 -6.58 -1.36 10.63
CA ASP A 293 -5.13 -1.28 10.42
C ASP A 293 -4.70 -2.06 9.18
N ALA A 294 -5.13 -3.32 9.07
CA ALA A 294 -4.89 -4.16 7.89
C ALA A 294 -5.49 -3.56 6.60
N PHE A 295 -6.66 -2.92 6.69
CA PHE A 295 -7.24 -2.19 5.57
C PHE A 295 -6.38 -0.98 5.17
N ALA A 296 -5.91 -0.19 6.14
CA ALA A 296 -5.09 1.00 5.87
C ALA A 296 -3.70 0.66 5.34
N ASP A 297 -3.12 -0.45 5.81
CA ASP A 297 -1.84 -0.97 5.36
C ASP A 297 -1.84 -1.31 3.86
N ARG A 298 -2.96 -1.77 3.29
CA ARG A 298 -3.14 -1.96 1.82
C ARG A 298 -2.95 -0.67 1.01
N TYR A 299 -3.09 0.49 1.65
CA TYR A 299 -2.88 1.80 1.06
C TYR A 299 -1.61 2.49 1.59
N ASN A 300 -0.71 1.72 2.23
CA ASN A 300 0.51 2.18 2.88
C ASN A 300 0.27 3.27 3.95
N TYR A 301 -0.91 3.28 4.58
CA TYR A 301 -1.22 4.23 5.63
C TYR A 301 -1.13 3.58 7.01
N GLN A 302 -0.38 4.21 7.91
CA GLN A 302 -0.22 3.73 9.28
C GLN A 302 -1.20 4.40 10.23
N ILE A 303 -1.94 3.59 10.98
CA ILE A 303 -2.86 4.04 12.01
C ILE A 303 -2.18 4.02 13.39
N ASP A 304 -2.54 4.98 14.24
CA ASP A 304 -2.17 4.97 15.65
C ASP A 304 -3.15 4.11 16.47
N ILE A 305 -2.85 2.81 16.52
CA ILE A 305 -3.66 1.82 17.25
C ILE A 305 -3.78 2.15 18.75
N PRO A 306 -2.70 2.50 19.49
CA PRO A 306 -2.81 2.97 20.86
C PRO A 306 -3.79 4.14 21.04
N ALA A 307 -3.71 5.17 20.19
CA ALA A 307 -4.61 6.32 20.27
C ALA A 307 -6.07 5.96 19.97
N LEU A 308 -6.31 5.04 19.02
CA LEU A 308 -7.68 4.54 18.76
C LEU A 308 -8.22 3.73 19.93
N ARG A 309 -7.42 2.85 20.53
CA ARG A 309 -7.85 2.06 21.70
C ARG A 309 -8.19 2.99 22.88
N GLU A 310 -7.38 4.02 23.12
CA GLU A 310 -7.68 5.05 24.11
C GLU A 310 -8.99 5.81 23.78
N LYS A 311 -9.16 6.25 22.53
CA LYS A 311 -10.37 6.95 22.06
C LYS A 311 -11.65 6.16 22.33
N TYR A 312 -11.61 4.84 22.18
CA TYR A 312 -12.77 3.96 22.41
C TYR A 312 -12.82 3.34 23.82
N SER A 313 -12.00 3.83 24.76
CA SER A 313 -11.95 3.33 26.14
C SER A 313 -11.68 1.83 26.24
N LEU A 314 -10.90 1.30 25.30
CA LEU A 314 -10.45 -0.09 25.30
C LEU A 314 -9.21 -0.26 26.19
N PRO A 315 -8.95 -1.47 26.71
CA PRO A 315 -7.70 -1.76 27.40
C PRO A 315 -6.49 -1.37 26.54
N SER A 316 -5.41 -0.87 27.17
CA SER A 316 -4.13 -0.68 26.46
C SER A 316 -3.63 -2.02 25.93
N GLN A 317 -3.02 -2.01 24.76
CA GLN A 317 -2.46 -3.22 24.16
C GLN A 317 -1.34 -3.79 25.06
N GLU A 318 -1.50 -5.04 25.50
CA GLU A 318 -0.50 -5.69 26.34
C GLU A 318 0.73 -6.08 25.53
N SER A 319 1.93 -5.81 26.05
CA SER A 319 3.20 -6.20 25.42
C SER A 319 3.34 -7.72 25.35
N PHE A 320 3.94 -8.25 24.28
CA PHE A 320 4.26 -9.67 24.14
C PHE A 320 5.78 -9.87 24.20
N PRO A 321 6.39 -10.02 25.39
CA PRO A 321 7.83 -10.26 25.49
C PRO A 321 8.18 -11.66 24.98
N VAL A 322 9.28 -11.78 24.23
CA VAL A 322 9.82 -13.05 23.76
C VAL A 322 11.08 -13.40 24.54
N ALA A 323 11.17 -14.64 25.02
CA ALA A 323 12.29 -15.12 25.81
C ALA A 323 13.50 -15.52 24.95
N ASP A 324 13.25 -16.14 23.79
CA ASP A 324 14.30 -16.64 22.90
C ASP A 324 13.90 -16.60 21.41
N GLU A 325 14.82 -17.01 20.54
CA GLU A 325 14.62 -17.04 19.07
C GLU A 325 13.58 -18.07 18.62
N GLN A 326 13.40 -19.15 19.39
CA GLN A 326 12.43 -20.19 19.05
C GLN A 326 11.01 -19.68 19.31
N GLU A 327 10.79 -18.99 20.42
CA GLU A 327 9.52 -18.30 20.71
C GLU A 327 9.25 -17.20 19.69
N LEU A 328 10.25 -16.40 19.33
CA LEU A 328 10.13 -15.39 18.28
C LEU A 328 9.71 -16.00 16.94
N SER A 329 10.27 -17.15 16.58
CA SER A 329 9.94 -17.86 15.34
C SER A 329 8.52 -18.45 15.33
N ALA A 330 7.95 -18.71 16.51
CA ALA A 330 6.61 -19.27 16.68
C ALA A 330 5.50 -18.21 16.78
N CYS A 331 5.86 -16.93 16.95
CA CYS A 331 4.89 -15.86 17.07
C CYS A 331 4.01 -15.72 15.81
N ASP A 332 2.71 -15.54 16.00
CA ASP A 332 1.84 -15.05 14.93
C ASP A 332 2.07 -13.55 14.65
N VAL A 333 1.50 -13.04 13.56
CA VAL A 333 1.70 -11.64 13.17
C VAL A 333 1.20 -10.67 14.24
N LEU A 334 0.04 -10.90 14.85
CA LEU A 334 -0.54 -10.00 15.84
C LEU A 334 0.26 -10.00 17.16
N GLN A 335 0.85 -11.14 17.53
CA GLN A 335 1.84 -11.23 18.60
C GLN A 335 3.11 -10.43 18.25
N MET A 336 3.63 -10.58 17.02
CA MET A 336 4.82 -9.84 16.57
C MET A 336 4.63 -8.32 16.65
N LEU A 337 3.45 -7.81 16.30
CA LEU A 337 3.11 -6.38 16.39
C LEU A 337 3.20 -5.81 17.82
N ARG A 338 3.17 -6.68 18.84
CA ARG A 338 3.15 -6.34 20.27
C ARG A 338 4.47 -6.57 20.98
N ILE A 339 5.50 -7.04 20.27
CA ILE A 339 6.82 -7.28 20.84
C ILE A 339 7.45 -5.94 21.26
N PRO A 340 7.98 -5.81 22.50
CA PRO A 340 8.77 -4.65 22.91
C PRO A 340 10.17 -4.72 22.27
N ILE A 341 10.29 -4.19 21.05
CA ILE A 341 11.45 -4.35 20.16
C ILE A 341 12.74 -3.84 20.83
N GLU A 342 12.65 -2.81 21.66
CA GLU A 342 13.77 -2.23 22.40
C GLU A 342 14.41 -3.20 23.42
N THR A 343 13.70 -4.26 23.81
CA THR A 343 14.18 -5.26 24.77
C THR A 343 14.89 -6.44 24.12
N LEU A 344 14.82 -6.55 22.79
CA LEU A 344 15.37 -7.69 22.04
C LEU A 344 16.90 -7.68 22.03
N THR A 345 17.50 -8.86 21.93
CA THR A 345 18.92 -9.00 21.58
C THR A 345 19.17 -8.60 20.12
N ASP A 346 20.43 -8.41 19.74
CA ASP A 346 20.78 -8.04 18.36
C ASP A 346 20.43 -9.15 17.37
N ASP A 347 20.62 -10.42 17.74
CA ASP A 347 20.21 -11.58 16.94
C ASP A 347 18.68 -11.62 16.74
N GLN A 348 17.91 -11.38 17.80
CA GLN A 348 16.44 -11.29 17.73
C GLN A 348 15.99 -10.10 16.86
N ALA A 349 16.63 -8.94 16.97
CA ALA A 349 16.33 -7.77 16.16
C ALA A 349 16.64 -8.02 14.67
N ALA A 350 17.73 -8.70 14.35
CA ALA A 350 18.07 -9.11 12.98
C ALA A 350 17.06 -10.10 12.40
N ILE A 351 16.59 -11.07 13.19
CA ILE A 351 15.50 -11.97 12.80
C ILE A 351 14.23 -11.16 12.52
N LEU A 352 13.87 -10.24 13.41
CA LEU A 352 12.65 -9.44 13.28
C LEU A 352 12.70 -8.53 12.05
N LEU A 353 13.85 -7.96 11.73
CA LEU A 353 14.08 -7.20 10.50
C LEU A 353 13.82 -8.03 9.24
N ASN A 354 14.19 -9.31 9.23
CA ASN A 354 13.87 -10.17 8.08
C ASN A 354 12.37 -10.50 8.03
N ARG A 355 11.68 -10.57 9.19
CA ARG A 355 10.23 -10.78 9.26
C ARG A 355 9.44 -9.59 8.73
N THR A 356 9.92 -8.35 8.86
CA THR A 356 9.22 -7.18 8.28
C THR A 356 9.07 -7.29 6.76
N GLN A 357 10.03 -7.90 6.07
CA GLN A 357 9.95 -8.12 4.61
C GLN A 357 8.83 -9.08 4.19
N LEU A 358 8.47 -10.03 5.08
CA LEU A 358 7.40 -11.00 4.85
C LEU A 358 6.03 -10.44 5.27
N ILE A 359 5.99 -9.72 6.38
CA ILE A 359 4.74 -9.19 6.94
C ILE A 359 4.29 -7.93 6.19
N GLN A 360 5.24 -7.10 5.74
CA GLN A 360 5.03 -5.85 5.00
C GLN A 360 4.14 -4.80 5.69
N HIS A 361 3.85 -4.98 6.98
CA HIS A 361 3.08 -4.02 7.76
C HIS A 361 3.88 -2.74 8.04
N ALA A 362 3.42 -1.59 7.55
CA ALA A 362 4.15 -0.33 7.53
C ALA A 362 4.55 0.13 8.95
N GLY A 363 3.59 0.15 9.88
CA GLY A 363 3.84 0.62 11.24
C GLY A 363 4.71 -0.31 12.08
N PHE A 364 4.74 -1.59 11.75
CA PHE A 364 5.64 -2.55 12.39
C PHE A 364 7.05 -2.41 11.85
N THR A 365 7.16 -2.36 10.53
CA THR A 365 8.41 -2.13 9.82
C THR A 365 9.08 -0.88 10.33
N GLU A 366 8.36 0.24 10.45
CA GLU A 366 8.91 1.49 10.97
C GLU A 366 9.53 1.33 12.36
N LYS A 367 8.84 0.68 13.30
CA LYS A 367 9.34 0.47 14.67
C LYS A 367 10.61 -0.40 14.67
N VAL A 368 10.63 -1.46 13.86
CA VAL A 368 11.80 -2.35 13.74
C VAL A 368 12.98 -1.62 13.09
N LEU A 369 12.77 -0.89 11.99
CA LEU A 369 13.83 -0.12 11.34
C LEU A 369 14.39 0.95 12.28
N ALA A 370 13.52 1.67 13.00
CA ALA A 370 13.94 2.69 13.97
C ALA A 370 14.82 2.11 15.07
N GLU A 371 14.56 0.89 15.54
CA GLU A 371 15.39 0.24 16.55
C GLU A 371 16.69 -0.31 15.96
N VAL A 372 16.65 -0.96 14.80
CA VAL A 372 17.87 -1.45 14.10
C VAL A 372 18.83 -0.29 13.82
N LEU A 373 18.31 0.86 13.39
CA LEU A 373 19.12 2.06 13.11
C LEU A 373 19.77 2.69 14.35
N ARG A 374 19.29 2.36 15.56
CA ARG A 374 19.90 2.83 16.83
C ARG A 374 21.03 1.94 17.32
N ARG A 375 21.14 0.71 16.81
CA ARG A 375 22.09 -0.29 17.27
C ARG A 375 23.31 -0.35 16.37
N GLU A 376 24.45 -0.64 16.96
CA GLU A 376 25.69 -0.89 16.22
C GLU A 376 25.71 -2.38 15.81
N ASP A 377 26.16 -2.67 14.59
CA ASP A 377 26.48 -4.02 14.09
C ASP A 377 25.35 -5.09 14.09
N VAL A 378 24.07 -4.72 14.20
CA VAL A 378 22.94 -5.67 14.06
C VAL A 378 22.84 -6.27 12.66
N VAL A 379 23.27 -5.51 11.65
CA VAL A 379 23.26 -5.91 10.24
C VAL A 379 24.57 -5.53 9.57
N GLU A 380 24.87 -6.22 8.48
CA GLU A 380 25.99 -5.88 7.59
C GLU A 380 25.90 -4.43 7.11
N LEU A 381 27.03 -3.72 7.11
CA LEU A 381 27.10 -2.30 6.76
C LEU A 381 26.57 -2.02 5.35
N GLU A 382 26.71 -2.98 4.44
CA GLU A 382 26.22 -2.94 3.06
C GLU A 382 24.69 -2.91 2.96
N ARG A 383 23.97 -3.41 3.97
CA ARG A 383 22.49 -3.39 4.02
C ARG A 383 21.93 -2.07 4.53
N MET A 384 22.74 -1.28 5.23
CA MET A 384 22.28 -0.05 5.89
C MET A 384 21.70 1.02 4.95
N PRO A 385 22.22 1.25 3.73
CA PRO A 385 21.60 2.19 2.80
C PRO A 385 20.16 1.80 2.46
N GLN A 386 19.88 0.52 2.23
CA GLN A 386 18.53 0.02 1.92
C GLN A 386 17.58 0.20 3.10
N ILE A 387 18.07 -0.02 4.33
CA ILE A 387 17.31 0.20 5.57
C ILE A 387 16.95 1.68 5.74
N TRP A 388 17.91 2.58 5.52
CA TRP A 388 17.65 4.02 5.55
C TRP A 388 16.63 4.45 4.49
N HIS A 389 16.73 3.93 3.26
CA HIS A 389 15.75 4.21 2.21
C HIS A 389 14.34 3.78 2.62
N ALA A 390 14.17 2.52 3.07
CA ALA A 390 12.89 2.03 3.54
C ALA A 390 12.33 2.86 4.71
N TYR A 391 13.20 3.27 5.65
CA TYR A 391 12.78 4.11 6.78
C TYR A 391 12.33 5.52 6.34
N ILE A 392 12.95 6.09 5.30
CA ILE A 392 12.53 7.37 4.71
C ILE A 392 11.24 7.22 3.91
N ASP A 393 11.08 6.14 3.15
CA ASP A 393 9.86 5.85 2.37
C ASP A 393 8.62 5.76 3.27
N LEU A 394 8.73 5.15 4.45
CA LEU A 394 7.62 5.09 5.41
C LEU A 394 7.14 6.47 5.89
N ALA A 395 8.02 7.48 5.94
CA ALA A 395 7.61 8.86 6.26
C ALA A 395 6.89 9.53 5.07
N ARG A 396 7.34 9.25 3.85
CA ARG A 396 6.67 9.70 2.62
C ARG A 396 5.25 9.15 2.54
N ASP A 397 5.07 7.88 2.83
CA ASP A 397 3.78 7.19 2.70
C ASP A 397 2.75 7.70 3.73
N LYS A 398 3.22 8.25 4.87
CA LYS A 398 2.41 9.01 5.84
C LYS A 398 2.08 10.43 5.42
N TYR A 399 2.56 10.89 4.27
CA TYR A 399 2.51 12.27 3.83
C TYR A 399 3.26 13.23 4.78
N ASP A 400 4.28 12.75 5.50
CA ASP A 400 5.10 13.55 6.42
C ASP A 400 6.47 13.88 5.80
N ARG A 401 6.47 14.94 4.99
CA ARG A 401 7.67 15.45 4.30
C ARG A 401 8.74 15.91 5.27
N GLU A 402 8.36 16.57 6.37
CA GLU A 402 9.33 17.10 7.34
C GLU A 402 10.08 15.95 8.03
N GLU A 403 9.36 14.91 8.43
CA GLU A 403 9.96 13.72 9.01
C GLU A 403 10.84 12.97 7.99
N ALA A 404 10.43 12.87 6.73
CA ALA A 404 11.26 12.29 5.68
C ALA A 404 12.59 13.06 5.50
N LEU A 405 12.55 14.40 5.49
CA LEU A 405 13.74 15.25 5.39
C LEU A 405 14.64 15.10 6.65
N ASN A 406 14.05 15.04 7.84
CA ASN A 406 14.79 14.78 9.08
C ASN A 406 15.52 13.42 9.05
N ARG A 407 14.84 12.37 8.58
CA ARG A 407 15.46 11.03 8.41
C ARG A 407 16.59 11.03 7.39
N ILE A 408 16.48 11.81 6.31
CA ILE A 408 17.55 11.97 5.32
C ILE A 408 18.79 12.61 5.95
N GLU A 409 18.62 13.65 6.79
CA GLU A 409 19.75 14.25 7.50
C GLU A 409 20.43 13.28 8.47
N GLN A 410 19.64 12.42 9.14
CA GLN A 410 20.19 11.34 9.97
C GLN A 410 20.96 10.31 9.14
N ALA A 411 20.43 9.91 7.98
CA ALA A 411 21.10 8.99 7.05
C ALA A 411 22.43 9.57 6.52
N LYS A 412 22.46 10.88 6.20
CA LYS A 412 23.68 11.58 5.80
C LYS A 412 24.72 11.59 6.91
N ALA A 413 24.32 11.92 8.14
CA ALA A 413 25.21 11.91 9.29
C ALA A 413 25.77 10.51 9.59
N TRP A 414 24.97 9.46 9.36
CA TRP A 414 25.43 8.08 9.42
C TRP A 414 26.46 7.78 8.31
N ALA A 415 26.14 8.11 7.05
CA ALA A 415 27.01 7.83 5.91
C ALA A 415 28.39 8.50 6.02
N GLU A 416 28.43 9.74 6.54
CA GLU A 416 29.69 10.45 6.80
C GLU A 416 30.56 9.74 7.86
N LYS A 417 29.95 9.20 8.92
CA LYS A 417 30.66 8.46 9.98
C LYS A 417 31.17 7.10 9.49
N SER A 418 30.39 6.41 8.66
CA SER A 418 30.73 5.10 8.12
C SER A 418 31.77 5.13 7.01
N GLY A 419 32.21 6.33 6.60
CA GLY A 419 33.23 6.50 5.56
C GLY A 419 32.73 6.11 4.17
N GLN A 420 31.43 6.27 3.91
CA GLN A 420 30.81 5.93 2.64
C GLN A 420 31.42 6.71 1.47
N LYS A 421 31.33 6.11 0.27
CA LYS A 421 31.94 6.65 -0.94
C LYS A 421 31.21 7.91 -1.41
N PHE A 422 31.89 8.68 -2.24
CA PHE A 422 31.35 9.89 -2.86
C PHE A 422 29.98 9.66 -3.55
N GLU A 423 29.82 8.54 -4.25
CA GLU A 423 28.60 8.18 -4.97
C GLU A 423 27.41 7.99 -4.02
N GLU A 424 27.60 7.27 -2.91
CA GLU A 424 26.56 7.04 -1.91
C GLU A 424 26.17 8.34 -1.20
N SER A 425 27.16 9.20 -0.91
CA SER A 425 26.89 10.54 -0.38
C SER A 425 26.03 11.39 -1.34
N LEU A 426 26.28 11.28 -2.64
CA LEU A 426 25.48 11.97 -3.66
C LEU A 426 24.06 11.41 -3.75
N GLN A 427 23.87 10.10 -3.61
CA GLN A 427 22.53 9.49 -3.60
C GLN A 427 21.63 10.09 -2.50
N TRP A 428 22.15 10.38 -1.31
CA TRP A 428 21.38 11.04 -0.25
C TRP A 428 20.99 12.49 -0.60
N GLU A 429 21.84 13.20 -1.33
CA GLU A 429 21.53 14.55 -1.84
C GLU A 429 20.45 14.46 -2.92
N MET A 430 20.56 13.52 -3.86
CA MET A 430 19.51 13.26 -4.86
C MET A 430 18.18 12.92 -4.20
N ARG A 431 18.22 12.11 -3.13
CA ARG A 431 17.03 11.75 -2.37
C ARG A 431 16.40 12.96 -1.69
N GLN A 432 17.18 13.82 -1.06
CA GLN A 432 16.67 15.07 -0.47
C GLN A 432 16.03 15.97 -1.54
N LEU A 433 16.64 16.08 -2.72
CA LEU A 433 16.11 16.89 -3.81
C LEU A 433 14.68 16.47 -4.19
N GLN A 434 14.39 15.18 -4.26
CA GLN A 434 13.04 14.67 -4.57
C GLN A 434 11.98 15.20 -3.60
N PHE A 435 12.30 15.24 -2.31
CA PHE A 435 11.37 15.76 -1.30
C PHE A 435 11.30 17.28 -1.32
N LEU A 436 12.41 17.97 -1.61
CA LEU A 436 12.41 19.43 -1.68
C LEU A 436 11.58 19.94 -2.86
N VAL A 437 11.70 19.30 -4.02
CA VAL A 437 10.98 19.65 -5.26
C VAL A 437 9.46 19.48 -5.17
N ILE A 438 8.96 18.65 -4.24
CA ILE A 438 7.51 18.53 -3.94
C ILE A 438 6.89 19.89 -3.57
N ASP A 439 7.67 20.77 -2.93
CA ASP A 439 7.27 22.14 -2.58
C ASP A 439 8.28 23.16 -3.13
N PRO A 440 8.09 23.63 -4.38
CA PRO A 440 8.97 24.62 -5.01
C PRO A 440 9.08 25.95 -4.24
N GLN A 441 8.13 26.24 -3.35
CA GLN A 441 8.09 27.47 -2.54
C GLN A 441 8.85 27.33 -1.21
N ASP A 442 9.44 26.16 -0.93
CA ASP A 442 10.24 25.94 0.26
C ASP A 442 11.53 26.79 0.23
N ASP A 443 11.70 27.65 1.24
CA ASP A 443 12.87 28.52 1.41
C ASP A 443 14.20 27.76 1.49
N SER A 444 14.18 26.47 1.80
CA SER A 444 15.37 25.60 1.87
C SER A 444 15.83 25.04 0.52
N LEU A 445 14.97 25.02 -0.51
CA LEU A 445 15.29 24.43 -1.82
C LEU A 445 16.44 25.16 -2.53
N ILE A 446 16.36 26.49 -2.65
CA ILE A 446 17.39 27.27 -3.35
C ILE A 446 18.75 27.18 -2.66
N PRO A 447 18.87 27.38 -1.33
CA PRO A 447 20.12 27.14 -0.60
C PRO A 447 20.70 25.74 -0.82
N PHE A 448 19.84 24.72 -0.80
CA PHE A 448 20.22 23.32 -1.04
C PHE A 448 20.80 23.14 -2.45
N LEU A 449 20.10 23.61 -3.49
CA LEU A 449 20.56 23.55 -4.88
C LEU A 449 21.92 24.25 -5.08
N GLU A 450 22.12 25.41 -4.45
CA GLU A 450 23.41 26.08 -4.51
C GLU A 450 24.55 25.26 -3.88
N GLN A 451 24.29 24.61 -2.75
CA GLN A 451 25.25 23.76 -2.07
C GLN A 451 25.58 22.52 -2.92
N MET A 452 24.55 21.86 -3.45
CA MET A 452 24.66 20.69 -4.31
C MET A 452 25.49 21.00 -5.57
N HIS A 453 25.22 22.12 -6.23
CA HIS A 453 25.99 22.56 -7.40
C HIS A 453 27.46 22.86 -7.06
N ARG A 454 27.73 23.53 -5.93
CA ARG A 454 29.12 23.79 -5.48
C ARG A 454 29.89 22.51 -5.16
N LYS A 455 29.25 21.53 -4.52
CA LYS A 455 29.90 20.31 -3.98
C LYS A 455 30.04 19.21 -5.04
N TYR A 456 29.02 19.03 -5.89
CA TYR A 456 28.89 17.91 -6.82
C TYR A 456 28.84 18.36 -8.30
N LEU A 457 27.84 19.14 -8.70
CA LEU A 457 27.46 19.31 -10.11
C LEU A 457 28.55 19.97 -10.97
N ARG A 458 29.30 20.93 -10.41
CA ARG A 458 30.46 21.52 -11.10
C ARG A 458 31.51 20.52 -11.58
N LYS A 459 31.56 19.33 -10.97
CA LYS A 459 32.50 18.25 -11.32
C LYS A 459 31.87 17.20 -12.24
N LEU A 460 30.55 17.24 -12.40
CA LEU A 460 29.72 16.25 -13.09
C LEU A 460 28.73 16.97 -14.03
N PRO A 461 29.20 17.50 -15.17
CA PRO A 461 28.36 18.32 -16.06
C PRO A 461 27.13 17.57 -16.61
N GLU A 462 27.25 16.28 -16.90
CA GLU A 462 26.13 15.44 -17.34
C GLU A 462 25.01 15.36 -16.27
N LEU A 463 25.39 15.35 -14.98
CA LEU A 463 24.44 15.36 -13.88
C LEU A 463 23.82 16.75 -13.68
N GLU A 464 24.57 17.82 -13.95
CA GLU A 464 24.04 19.20 -13.94
C GLU A 464 22.95 19.38 -14.99
N GLU A 465 23.16 18.85 -16.20
CA GLU A 465 22.18 18.85 -17.28
C GLU A 465 20.93 18.05 -16.90
N ALA A 466 21.11 16.85 -16.36
CA ALA A 466 19.99 16.00 -15.92
C ALA A 466 19.15 16.66 -14.81
N ILE A 467 19.80 17.25 -13.80
CA ILE A 467 19.09 17.95 -12.72
C ILE A 467 18.43 19.23 -13.24
N THR A 468 19.05 19.93 -14.18
CA THR A 468 18.44 21.12 -14.80
C THR A 468 17.14 20.73 -15.52
N ALA A 469 17.16 19.67 -16.33
CA ALA A 469 15.96 19.16 -16.99
C ALA A 469 14.88 18.73 -15.98
N TYR A 470 15.27 18.04 -14.90
CA TYR A 470 14.35 17.65 -13.82
C TYR A 470 13.71 18.86 -13.13
N LEU A 471 14.49 19.89 -12.81
CA LEU A 471 13.96 21.12 -12.20
C LEU A 471 13.03 21.87 -13.16
N GLU A 472 13.36 21.92 -14.44
CA GLU A 472 12.51 22.54 -15.48
C GLU A 472 11.17 21.82 -15.66
N GLU A 473 11.15 20.48 -15.57
CA GLU A 473 9.89 19.69 -15.56
C GLU A 473 8.99 20.07 -14.38
N HIS A 474 9.58 20.49 -13.27
CA HIS A 474 8.89 20.95 -12.07
C HIS A 474 8.69 22.48 -12.02
N ASP A 475 8.87 23.19 -13.14
CA ASP A 475 8.77 24.66 -13.25
C ASP A 475 9.69 25.43 -12.29
N ILE A 476 10.81 24.82 -11.86
CA ILE A 476 11.81 25.43 -10.97
C ILE A 476 12.98 25.95 -11.80
N THR A 477 13.29 27.25 -11.65
CA THR A 477 14.49 27.85 -12.28
C THR A 477 15.75 27.53 -11.48
N PRO A 478 16.78 26.87 -12.05
CA PRO A 478 18.00 26.55 -11.31
C PRO A 478 18.81 27.80 -10.94
N PRO A 479 19.39 27.89 -9.73
CA PRO A 479 20.10 29.08 -9.27
C PRO A 479 21.41 29.36 -10.02
N TRP A 480 22.00 28.35 -10.68
CA TRP A 480 23.23 28.50 -11.46
C TRP A 480 23.01 29.12 -12.84
N ASN A 481 21.81 29.01 -13.42
CA ASN A 481 21.45 29.66 -14.70
C ASN A 481 21.46 31.19 -14.57
N THR A 482 21.05 31.71 -13.40
CA THR A 482 21.04 33.14 -13.10
C THR A 482 22.45 33.74 -12.95
N ARG A 483 23.47 32.92 -12.64
CA ARG A 483 24.87 33.36 -12.50
C ARG A 483 25.60 33.46 -13.84
N GLY A 484 25.10 32.82 -14.90
CA GLY A 484 25.67 32.83 -16.24
C GLY A 484 25.21 33.98 -17.15
N SER A 485 24.13 34.69 -16.77
CA SER A 485 23.60 35.82 -17.57
C SER A 485 24.34 37.14 -17.30
N ILE A 486 25.66 37.15 -17.49
CA ILE A 486 26.34 38.36 -17.97
C ILE A 486 26.33 38.27 -19.50
N LEU A 487 25.29 38.86 -20.09
CA LEU A 487 25.14 39.27 -21.49
C LEU A 487 26.19 38.71 -22.49
N VAL A 488 25.82 37.64 -23.19
CA VAL A 488 26.18 37.53 -24.61
C VAL A 488 24.88 37.65 -25.39
N ALA A 489 24.60 38.86 -25.85
CA ALA A 489 23.59 39.10 -26.85
C ALA A 489 23.97 38.35 -28.13
N GLY A 490 23.11 37.42 -28.55
CA GLY A 490 23.10 36.89 -29.91
C GLY A 490 23.50 35.43 -30.03
N SER A 491 22.55 34.52 -29.86
CA SER A 491 22.37 33.43 -30.83
C SER A 491 20.96 32.87 -30.71
N SER A 492 20.37 32.67 -31.87
CA SER A 492 19.00 32.32 -32.18
C SER A 492 18.58 30.95 -31.65
N ALA A 493 17.37 30.90 -31.08
CA ALA A 493 16.61 29.69 -30.85
C ALA A 493 16.49 28.90 -32.17
N SER A 494 17.04 27.69 -32.17
CA SER A 494 16.85 26.70 -33.21
C SER A 494 16.12 25.53 -32.55
N SER A 495 14.86 25.36 -32.93
CA SER A 495 14.06 24.17 -32.67
C SER A 495 14.82 22.92 -33.12
N ILE A 496 15.13 22.03 -32.19
CA ILE A 496 15.62 20.68 -32.51
C ILE A 496 14.56 19.69 -32.05
N SER A 497 14.04 19.01 -33.07
CA SER A 497 13.13 17.88 -33.03
C SER A 497 13.62 16.78 -32.09
N GLN A 498 12.70 16.35 -31.26
CA GLN A 498 12.71 15.14 -30.44
C GLN A 498 12.65 13.93 -31.39
N GLU A 499 13.77 13.25 -31.61
CA GLU A 499 13.90 11.86 -32.09
C GLU A 499 15.39 11.54 -32.33
N MET A 500 16.00 10.71 -31.47
CA MET A 500 16.98 9.66 -31.81
C MET A 500 17.66 9.12 -30.55
N TRP A 501 17.26 7.92 -30.14
CA TRP A 501 18.17 6.92 -29.59
C TRP A 501 18.27 5.79 -30.64
N PRO A 502 19.46 5.41 -31.12
CA PRO A 502 19.68 4.07 -31.65
C PRO A 502 20.21 3.17 -30.54
N ALA A 503 19.57 2.02 -30.38
CA ALA A 503 20.06 0.93 -29.55
C ALA A 503 21.34 0.34 -30.15
N GLU A 504 22.44 0.39 -29.40
CA GLU A 504 23.54 -0.55 -29.54
C GLU A 504 24.02 -0.96 -28.13
N THR A 505 23.80 -2.23 -27.77
CA THR A 505 24.56 -2.90 -26.71
C THR A 505 26.05 -2.92 -27.08
N PRO A 506 26.95 -2.71 -26.10
CA PRO A 506 27.80 -3.84 -25.74
C PRO A 506 28.15 -3.96 -24.24
N GLN A 507 28.17 -5.22 -23.82
CA GLN A 507 29.05 -5.86 -22.83
C GLN A 507 29.15 -5.34 -21.38
N GLU A 508 28.95 -6.31 -20.49
CA GLU A 508 29.26 -6.33 -19.05
C GLU A 508 30.46 -5.48 -18.65
N SER A 509 30.19 -4.46 -17.84
CA SER A 509 31.11 -4.02 -16.80
C SER A 509 30.34 -3.96 -15.48
N THR A 510 30.81 -4.72 -14.49
CA THR A 510 30.32 -4.71 -13.12
C THR A 510 30.75 -3.40 -12.46
N GLY A 511 29.88 -2.39 -12.52
CA GLY A 511 30.03 -1.12 -11.82
C GLY A 511 28.65 -0.66 -11.37
N SER A 512 28.52 -0.31 -10.09
CA SER A 512 27.29 0.21 -9.47
C SER A 512 26.75 1.39 -10.27
N LYS A 513 25.62 1.20 -10.96
CA LYS A 513 24.94 2.28 -11.69
C LYS A 513 24.46 3.32 -10.68
N LEU A 514 24.98 4.53 -10.82
CA LEU A 514 24.48 5.71 -10.11
C LEU A 514 23.03 5.94 -10.55
N TRP A 515 22.09 5.91 -9.60
CA TRP A 515 20.67 6.11 -9.86
C TRP A 515 20.38 7.60 -10.17
N ILE A 516 19.54 7.87 -11.18
CA ILE A 516 19.14 9.22 -11.64
C ILE A 516 17.61 9.37 -11.47
N PRO A 517 17.10 10.54 -11.00
CA PRO A 517 15.66 10.82 -10.96
C PRO A 517 14.98 10.60 -12.31
N GLY A 518 13.86 9.84 -12.30
CA GLY A 518 13.12 9.46 -13.51
C GLY A 518 13.41 8.05 -14.03
N GLN A 519 14.28 7.29 -13.36
CA GLN A 519 14.39 5.83 -13.55
C GLN A 519 13.59 5.11 -12.47
N ASP A 520 12.37 4.67 -12.83
CA ASP A 520 11.70 3.55 -12.17
C ASP A 520 12.04 2.25 -12.92
#